data_AF-A0A9E2J6F4-F1
#
_entry.id   AF-A0A9E2J6F4-F1
#
_cell.length_a   1.000
_cell.length_b   1.000
_cell.length_c   1.000
_cell.angle_alpha   90.00
_cell.angle_beta   90.00
_cell.angle_gamma   90.00
#
_symmetry.space_group_name_H-M   'P 1'
#
loop_
_entity.id
_entity.type
_entity.pdbx_description
1 polymer ?
#
loop_
_entity_poly.entity_id
_entity_poly.type
_entity_poly.pdbx_seq_one_letter_code
_entity_poly.pdbx_strand_id
1 'polypeptide(L)'
;MNNKLDLKEIVSTNLFQRLRSLKLIDETELRNLKIRNEYKELRNRFSAEASIQILMDKYSLSDSALNSILFRKRISKSKFPVVYS
;
A
#
# COMPACT_ATOMS: atom_id res chain seq x y z
N MET A 1 -22.22 4.18 8.85
CA MET A 1 -21.22 3.41 9.65
C MET A 1 -19.84 3.64 9.06
N ASN A 2 -19.01 4.48 9.68
CA ASN A 2 -17.61 4.66 9.29
C ASN A 2 -16.77 3.55 9.96
N ASN A 3 -16.89 2.32 9.45
CA ASN A 3 -16.02 1.23 9.85
C ASN A 3 -14.65 1.48 9.20
N LYS A 4 -13.81 2.23 9.91
CA LYS A 4 -12.40 2.38 9.57
C LYS A 4 -11.77 1.00 9.77
N LEU A 5 -11.71 0.20 8.71
CA LEU A 5 -11.14 -1.14 8.72
C LEU A 5 -9.73 -1.08 9.31
N ASP A 6 -9.52 -1.74 10.46
CA ASP A 6 -8.19 -1.86 11.04
C ASP A 6 -7.39 -2.91 10.26
N LEU A 7 -6.33 -2.46 9.61
CA LEU A 7 -5.42 -3.35 8.89
C LEU A 7 -4.80 -4.40 9.82
N LYS A 8 -4.61 -4.10 11.11
CA LYS A 8 -4.08 -5.06 12.08
C LYS A 8 -5.05 -6.22 12.30
N GLU A 9 -6.34 -5.92 12.45
CA GLU A 9 -7.38 -6.93 12.57
C GLU A 9 -7.45 -7.81 11.32
N ILE A 10 -7.46 -7.20 10.13
CA ILE A 10 -7.52 -7.93 8.85
C ILE A 10 -6.33 -8.90 8.72
N VAL A 11 -5.11 -8.46 9.00
CA VAL A 11 -3.91 -9.30 8.88
C VAL A 11 -3.91 -10.45 9.89
N SER A 12 -4.54 -10.26 11.05
CA SER A 12 -4.66 -11.32 12.08
C SER A 12 -5.72 -12.37 11.77
N THR A 13 -6.60 -12.14 10.79
CA THR A 13 -7.64 -13.12 10.45
C THR A 13 -7.07 -14.39 9.83
N ASN A 14 -7.64 -15.55 10.20
CA ASN A 14 -7.31 -16.85 9.60
C ASN A 14 -7.49 -16.86 8.09
N LEU A 15 -8.50 -16.13 7.58
CA LEU A 15 -8.72 -15.98 6.14
C LEU A 15 -7.54 -15.30 5.46
N PHE A 16 -7.04 -14.19 6.02
CA PHE A 16 -5.88 -13.49 5.47
C PHE A 16 -4.63 -14.37 5.47
N GLN A 17 -4.38 -15.08 6.57
CA GLN A 17 -3.24 -16.01 6.65
C GLN A 17 -3.33 -17.14 5.63
N ARG A 18 -4.53 -17.67 5.39
CA ARG A 18 -4.77 -18.69 4.37
C ARG A 18 -4.60 -18.16 2.95
N LEU A 19 -5.12 -16.96 2.65
CA LEU A 19 -4.91 -16.34 1.34
C LEU A 19 -3.43 -16.00 1.11
N ARG A 20 -2.72 -15.58 2.16
CA ARG A 20 -1.28 -15.35 2.14
C ARG A 20 -0.50 -16.63 1.86
N SER A 21 -0.81 -17.73 2.55
CA SER A 21 -0.13 -19.01 2.33
C SER A 21 -0.38 -19.58 0.93
N LEU A 22 -1.54 -19.29 0.35
CA LEU A 22 -1.88 -19.60 -1.04
C LEU A 22 -1.25 -18.64 -2.07
N LYS A 23 -0.44 -17.66 -1.64
CA LYS A 23 0.16 -16.61 -2.50
C LYS A 23 -0.87 -15.80 -3.29
N LEU A 24 -2.10 -15.71 -2.78
CA LEU A 24 -3.19 -14.92 -3.39
C LEU A 24 -3.17 -13.45 -2.95
N ILE A 25 -2.25 -13.09 -2.06
CA ILE A 25 -2.02 -11.71 -1.61
C ILE A 25 -0.72 -11.22 -2.22
N ASP A 26 -0.80 -10.08 -2.89
CA ASP A 26 0.38 -9.36 -3.35
C ASP A 26 1.03 -8.64 -2.14
N GLU A 27 2.07 -9.28 -1.58
CA GLU A 27 2.82 -8.74 -0.44
C GLU A 27 3.51 -7.40 -0.79
N THR A 28 3.86 -7.19 -2.06
CA THR A 28 4.47 -5.94 -2.53
C THR A 28 3.45 -4.82 -2.47
N GLU A 29 2.24 -5.04 -2.96
CA GLU A 29 1.17 -4.03 -2.86
C GLU A 29 0.73 -3.77 -1.43
N LEU A 30 0.72 -4.79 -0.58
CA LEU A 30 0.44 -4.62 0.85
C LEU A 30 1.49 -3.71 1.51
N ARG A 31 2.78 -3.96 1.26
CA ARG A 31 3.87 -3.08 1.73
C ARG A 31 3.70 -1.67 1.20
N ASN A 32 3.42 -1.51 -0.09
CA ASN A 32 3.22 -0.22 -0.73
C ASN A 32 2.00 0.54 -0.16
N LEU A 33 0.94 -0.17 0.21
CA LEU A 33 -0.21 0.41 0.91
C LEU A 33 0.19 0.93 2.30
N LYS A 34 0.96 0.15 3.06
CA LYS A 34 1.46 0.54 4.38
C LYS A 34 2.33 1.80 4.29
N ILE A 35 3.28 1.84 3.36
CA ILE A 35 4.16 3.00 3.11
C ILE A 35 3.33 4.25 2.80
N ARG A 36 2.31 4.15 1.94
CA ARG A 36 1.43 5.29 1.60
C ARG A 36 0.64 5.81 2.79
N ASN A 37 0.17 4.92 3.67
CA ASN A 37 -0.55 5.33 4.88
C ASN A 37 0.38 6.01 5.88
N GLU A 38 1.56 5.44 6.13
CA GLU A 38 2.55 6.06 7.01
C GLU A 38 3.02 7.41 6.47
N TYR A 39 3.20 7.56 5.16
CA TYR A 39 3.51 8.86 4.55
C TYR A 39 2.43 9.91 4.84
N LYS A 40 1.15 9.55 4.73
CA LYS A 40 0.05 10.46 5.08
C LYS A 40 0.10 10.89 6.55
N GLU A 41 0.44 9.97 7.45
CA GLU A 41 0.58 10.29 8.87
C GLU A 41 1.79 11.19 9.14
N LEU A 42 2.92 10.93 8.50
CA LEU A 42 4.13 11.75 8.61
C LEU A 42 3.94 13.16 8.06
N ARG A 43 3.20 13.30 6.95
CA ARG A 43 2.90 14.62 6.35
C ARG A 43 2.10 15.55 7.25
N ASN A 44 1.44 15.03 8.29
CA ASN A 44 0.77 15.85 9.32
C ASN A 44 1.75 16.45 10.34
N ARG A 45 2.98 15.95 10.42
CA ARG A 45 3.97 16.31 11.45
C ARG A 45 5.27 16.88 10.87
N PHE A 46 5.63 16.47 9.66
CA PHE A 46 6.91 16.76 9.03
C PHE A 46 6.73 17.32 7.62
N SER A 47 7.77 17.98 7.11
CA SER A 47 7.84 18.39 5.69
C SER A 47 7.80 17.17 4.76
N ALA A 48 7.52 17.39 3.48
CA ALA A 48 7.47 16.31 2.49
C ALA A 48 8.84 15.60 2.38
N GLU A 49 9.91 16.39 2.30
CA GLU A 49 11.29 15.91 2.24
C GLU A 49 11.69 15.10 3.47
N ALA A 50 11.41 15.61 4.68
CA ALA A 50 11.69 14.87 5.91
C ALA A 50 10.88 13.57 5.99
N SER A 51 9.61 13.58 5.55
CA SER A 51 8.78 12.38 5.50
C SER A 51 9.32 11.33 4.53
N ILE A 52 9.84 11.77 3.38
CA ILE A 52 10.49 10.90 2.38
C ILE A 52 11.75 10.29 2.98
N GLN A 53 12.63 11.09 3.59
CA GLN A 53 13.87 10.61 4.20
C GLN A 53 13.60 9.55 5.28
N ILE A 54 12.66 9.81 6.19
CA ILE A 54 12.26 8.86 7.25
C ILE A 54 11.80 7.52 6.65
N LEU A 55 11.02 7.56 5.56
CA LEU A 55 10.52 6.34 4.92
C LEU A 55 11.61 5.61 4.13
N MET A 56 12.52 6.33 3.47
CA MET A 56 13.67 5.74 2.79
C MET A 56 14.54 4.96 3.76
N ASP A 57 14.86 5.55 4.92
CA ASP A 57 15.67 4.91 5.94
C ASP A 57 14.93 3.70 6.54
N LYS A 58 13.66 3.85 6.89
CA LYS A 58 12.85 2.80 7.53
C LYS A 58 12.63 1.58 6.64
N TYR A 59 12.44 1.78 5.34
CA TYR A 59 12.15 0.69 4.40
C TYR A 59 13.36 0.30 3.53
N SER A 60 14.51 0.95 3.72
CA SER A 60 15.72 0.79 2.91
C SER A 60 15.43 0.89 1.41
N LEU A 61 14.63 1.90 1.03
CA LEU A 61 14.22 2.16 -0.34
C LEU A 61 14.94 3.37 -0.92
N SER A 62 15.26 3.31 -2.21
CA SER A 62 15.73 4.50 -2.94
C SER A 62 14.62 5.54 -3.10
N ASP A 63 15.00 6.79 -3.34
CA ASP A 63 14.06 7.87 -3.61
C ASP A 63 13.16 7.55 -4.82
N SER A 64 13.74 7.02 -5.90
CA SER A 64 12.99 6.62 -7.10
C SER A 64 11.95 5.54 -6.81
N ALA A 65 12.33 4.53 -6.01
CA ALA A 65 11.41 3.45 -5.62
C ALA A 65 10.29 4.00 -4.74
N LEU A 66 10.60 4.85 -3.77
CA LEU A 66 9.62 5.44 -2.88
C LEU A 66 8.66 6.38 -3.64
N ASN A 67 9.17 7.20 -4.56
CA ASN A 67 8.36 8.05 -5.42
C ASN A 67 7.41 7.23 -6.30
N SER A 68 7.88 6.10 -6.84
CA SER A 68 7.03 5.18 -7.61
C SER A 68 5.90 4.58 -6.77
N ILE A 69 6.11 4.41 -5.46
CA ILE A 69 5.12 3.88 -4.52
C ILE A 69 4.11 4.97 -4.11
N LEU A 70 4.58 6.16 -3.74
CA LEU A 70 3.76 7.25 -3.23
C LEU A 70 2.90 7.89 -4.32
N PHE A 71 3.49 8.09 -5.50
CA PHE A 71 2.88 8.85 -6.60
C PHE A 71 2.48 7.98 -7.79
N ARG A 72 2.35 6.67 -7.57
CA ARG A 72 1.90 5.75 -8.63
C ARG A 72 0.59 6.24 -9.24
N LYS A 73 0.64 6.64 -10.51
CA LYS A 73 -0.56 6.95 -11.29
C LYS A 73 -1.35 5.64 -11.43
N ARG A 74 -2.55 5.59 -10.83
CA ARG A 74 -3.44 4.44 -11.03
C ARG A 74 -3.93 4.51 -12.47
N ILE A 75 -3.45 3.61 -13.31
CA ILE A 75 -4.09 3.37 -14.59
C ILE A 75 -5.40 2.66 -14.24
N SER A 76 -6.54 3.32 -14.44
CA SER A 76 -7.82 2.60 -14.42
C SER A 76 -7.71 1.55 -15.50
N LYS A 77 -7.73 0.26 -15.12
CA LYS A 77 -7.93 -0.79 -16.10
C LYS A 77 -9.27 -0.46 -16.77
N SER A 78 -9.20 0.01 -18.01
CA SER A 78 -10.35 0.09 -18.90
C SER A 78 -11.11 -1.22 -18.75
N LYS A 79 -12.40 -1.13 -18.39
CA LYS A 79 -13.28 -2.30 -18.34
C LYS A 79 -13.34 -2.80 -19.79
N PHE A 80 -12.48 -3.76 -20.14
CA PHE A 80 -12.72 -4.53 -21.35
C PHE A 80 -14.11 -5.16 -21.18
N PRO A 81 -15.06 -4.92 -22.10
CA PRO A 81 -16.31 -5.66 -22.07
C PRO A 81 -15.93 -7.13 -22.23
N VAL A 82 -16.25 -7.94 -21.22
CA VAL A 82 -16.21 -9.39 -21.34
C VAL A 82 -17.31 -9.74 -22.33
N VAL A 83 -16.94 -9.87 -23.60
CA VAL A 83 -17.84 -10.43 -24.62
C VAL A 83 -17.87 -11.92 -24.36
N TYR A 84 -18.93 -12.40 -23.71
CA TYR A 84 -19.24 -13.82 -23.74
C TYR A 84 -19.63 -14.15 -25.19
N SER A 85 -18.89 -15.05 -25.81
CA SER A 85 -19.24 -15.70 -27.09
C SER A 85 -20.02 -16.97 -26.81
#